data_AF-A0A6B3C848-F1
#
_entry.id   AF-A0A6B3C848-F1
#
_cell.length_a   1.000
_cell.length_b   1.000
_cell.length_c   1.000
_cell.angle_alpha   90.00
_cell.angle_beta   90.00
_cell.angle_gamma   90.00
#
_symmetry.space_group_name_H-M   'P 1'
#
loop_
_entity.id
_entity.type
_entity.pdbx_description
1 polymer ?
#
loop_
_entity_poly.entity_id
_entity_poly.type
_entity_poly.pdbx_seq_one_letter_code
_entity_poly.pdbx_strand_id
1 'polypeptide(L)'
;NGIFGLSPDGSAIFQWTGNGTTWNKVGGAAGTLFAGGAGLFATNPTNGDLYKMNGPDNWAKIGGAGHQFAVAADAIYGLSPTSDAVFKWSGNGTTWHKVGGPASFIAGR
;
A
#
# COMPACT_ATOMS: atom_id res chain seq x y z
N ASN A 1 -5.68 11.63 11.21
CA ASN A 1 -5.30 12.02 9.83
C ASN A 1 -3.86 12.47 9.81
N GLY A 2 -3.07 11.94 8.88
CA GLY A 2 -1.69 12.37 8.66
C GLY A 2 -1.34 12.23 7.19
N ILE A 3 -0.33 12.96 6.75
CA ILE A 3 0.23 12.83 5.40
C ILE A 3 1.47 11.95 5.51
N PHE A 4 1.67 11.07 4.54
CA PHE A 4 2.83 10.21 4.46
C PHE A 4 3.67 10.58 3.26
N GLY A 5 4.99 10.53 3.43
CA GLY A 5 5.95 10.79 2.37
C GLY A 5 6.98 9.68 2.31
N LEU A 6 7.43 9.37 1.09
CA LEU A 6 8.62 8.56 0.86
C LEU A 6 9.79 9.53 0.63
N SER A 7 10.94 9.25 1.24
CA SER A 7 12.14 10.04 0.97
C SER A 7 12.51 9.97 -0.53
N PRO A 8 13.16 10.99 -1.10
CA PRO A 8 13.50 11.01 -2.53
C PRO A 8 14.36 9.83 -3.00
N ASP A 9 15.17 9.26 -2.09
CA ASP A 9 16.01 8.08 -2.32
C ASP A 9 15.26 6.75 -2.06
N GLY A 10 13.99 6.79 -1.66
CA GLY A 10 13.17 5.62 -1.36
C GLY A 10 13.56 4.87 -0.08
N SER A 11 14.46 5.41 0.75
CA SER A 11 15.04 4.70 1.90
C SER A 11 14.19 4.72 3.18
N ALA A 12 13.23 5.65 3.30
CA ALA A 12 12.40 5.77 4.49
C ALA A 12 11.03 6.39 4.22
N ILE A 13 10.04 5.92 4.99
CA ILE A 13 8.68 6.47 5.02
C ILE A 13 8.55 7.39 6.23
N PHE A 14 7.97 8.57 6.03
CA PHE A 14 7.74 9.57 7.06
C PHE A 14 6.26 9.93 7.17
N GLN A 15 5.84 10.31 8.38
CA GLN A 15 4.50 10.80 8.68
C GLN A 15 4.55 12.24 9.23
N TRP A 16 3.70 13.10 8.68
CA TRP A 16 3.37 14.40 9.25
C TRP A 16 2.00 14.34 9.93
N THR A 17 1.94 14.82 11.17
CA THR A 17 0.77 14.72 12.05
C THR A 17 -0.14 15.96 12.01
N GLY A 18 0.13 16.92 11.12
CA GLY A 18 -0.72 18.10 10.93
C GLY A 18 -0.28 19.36 11.65
N ASN A 19 0.89 19.37 12.32
CA ASN A 19 1.40 20.54 13.00
C ASN A 19 2.89 20.79 12.68
N GLY A 20 3.25 22.06 12.48
CA GLY A 20 4.61 22.49 12.17
C GLY A 20 5.16 21.81 10.90
N THR A 21 6.48 21.65 10.86
CA THR A 21 7.22 21.08 9.72
C THR A 21 7.94 19.77 10.07
N THR A 22 7.63 19.18 11.22
CA THR A 22 8.31 17.96 11.70
C THR A 22 7.68 16.72 11.08
N TRP A 23 8.52 15.88 10.52
CA TRP A 23 8.16 14.58 9.96
C TRP A 23 8.79 13.47 10.78
N ASN A 24 8.01 12.49 11.21
CA ASN A 24 8.49 11.36 12.00
C ASN A 24 8.72 10.15 11.08
N LYS A 25 9.87 9.48 11.20
CA LYS A 25 10.11 8.23 10.48
C LYS A 25 9.17 7.15 11.00
N VAL A 26 8.53 6.42 10.10
CA VAL A 26 7.53 5.37 10.41
C VAL A 26 7.73 4.09 9.60
N GLY A 27 8.72 4.04 8.71
CA GLY A 27 9.04 2.84 7.95
C GLY A 27 10.38 2.94 7.24
N GLY A 28 10.86 1.78 6.78
CA GLY A 28 12.08 1.65 5.97
C GLY A 28 11.84 1.90 4.49
N ALA A 29 12.68 1.28 3.66
CA ALA A 29 12.66 1.48 2.21
C ALA A 29 11.37 0.97 1.56
N ALA A 30 10.86 1.71 0.59
CA ALA A 30 9.63 1.39 -0.14
C ALA A 30 9.72 1.82 -1.60
N GLY A 31 9.00 1.12 -2.49
CA GLY A 31 8.89 1.48 -3.90
C GLY A 31 7.78 2.51 -4.15
N THR A 32 6.59 2.29 -3.59
CA THR A 32 5.43 3.16 -3.79
C THR A 32 4.55 3.13 -2.54
N LEU A 33 3.94 4.27 -2.21
CA LEU A 33 2.97 4.39 -1.12
C LEU A 33 1.55 4.45 -1.67
N PHE A 34 0.62 3.79 -0.98
CA PHE A 34 -0.81 3.84 -1.23
C PHE A 34 -1.52 4.17 0.07
N ALA A 35 -2.28 5.26 0.10
CA ALA A 35 -2.99 5.72 1.29
C ALA A 35 -4.45 6.01 0.97
N GLY A 36 -5.34 5.71 1.91
CA GLY A 36 -6.77 6.00 1.82
C GLY A 36 -7.51 5.50 3.05
N GLY A 37 -8.84 5.35 2.97
CA GLY A 37 -9.67 4.96 4.11
C GLY A 37 -9.29 3.59 4.73
N ALA A 38 -8.76 2.67 3.91
CA ALA A 38 -8.30 1.36 4.37
C ALA A 38 -6.96 1.38 5.13
N GLY A 39 -6.25 2.51 5.16
CA GLY A 39 -4.95 2.67 5.82
C GLY A 39 -3.81 3.05 4.86
N LEU A 40 -2.58 2.86 5.34
CA LEU A 40 -1.35 3.08 4.58
C LEU A 40 -0.72 1.73 4.19
N PHE A 41 -0.30 1.65 2.94
CA PHE A 41 0.36 0.50 2.35
C PHE A 41 1.60 0.93 1.59
N ALA A 42 2.56 0.02 1.46
CA ALA A 42 3.80 0.25 0.73
C ALA A 42 4.23 -1.01 0.00
N THR A 43 4.79 -0.86 -1.19
CA THR A 43 5.48 -1.95 -1.88
C THR A 43 6.93 -2.04 -1.44
N ASN A 44 7.43 -3.26 -1.29
CA ASN A 44 8.86 -3.51 -1.17
C ASN A 44 9.56 -3.11 -2.49
N PRO A 45 10.64 -2.32 -2.44
CA PRO A 45 11.26 -1.77 -3.64
C PRO A 45 11.99 -2.84 -4.48
N THR A 46 12.34 -3.98 -3.89
CA THR A 46 13.11 -5.05 -4.55
C THR A 46 12.21 -6.07 -5.23
N ASN A 47 11.12 -6.48 -4.58
CA ASN A 47 10.30 -7.60 -5.05
C ASN A 47 8.83 -7.24 -5.30
N GLY A 48 8.40 -6.01 -5.00
CA GLY A 48 7.04 -5.55 -5.20
C GLY A 48 6.01 -6.09 -4.19
N ASP A 49 6.42 -6.90 -3.20
CA ASP A 49 5.53 -7.39 -2.14
C ASP A 49 4.80 -6.23 -1.45
N LEU A 50 3.52 -6.41 -1.15
CA LEU A 50 2.70 -5.37 -0.54
C LEU A 50 2.65 -5.53 0.98
N TYR A 51 2.87 -4.42 1.69
CA TYR A 51 2.83 -4.34 3.14
C TYR A 51 1.79 -3.33 3.61
N LYS A 52 1.15 -3.61 4.76
CA LYS A 52 0.26 -2.69 5.47
C LYS A 52 0.95 -2.16 6.73
N MET A 53 0.83 -0.86 6.99
CA MET A 53 1.27 -0.25 8.24
C MET A 53 0.27 -0.57 9.37
N ASN A 54 0.77 -1.14 10.47
CA ASN A 54 0.01 -1.36 11.72
C ASN A 54 0.40 -0.36 12.82
N GLY A 55 1.53 0.34 12.65
CA GLY A 55 2.04 1.37 13.55
C GLY A 55 3.43 1.85 13.08
N PRO A 56 4.04 2.84 13.75
CA PRO A 56 5.39 3.28 13.44
C PRO A 56 6.38 2.12 13.44
N ASP A 57 7.12 1.95 12.35
CA ASP A 57 8.06 0.86 12.11
C ASP A 57 7.46 -0.57 12.26
N ASN A 58 6.12 -0.69 12.28
CA ASN A 58 5.41 -1.95 12.34
C ASN A 58 4.60 -2.16 11.06
N TRP A 59 5.10 -3.05 10.21
CA TRP A 59 4.56 -3.36 8.89
C TRP A 59 4.35 -4.85 8.75
N ALA A 60 3.19 -5.26 8.23
CA ALA A 60 2.89 -6.66 7.94
C ALA A 60 2.79 -6.87 6.44
N LYS A 61 3.44 -7.93 5.92
CA LYS A 61 3.24 -8.37 4.54
C LYS A 61 1.80 -8.83 4.38
N ILE A 62 1.10 -8.30 3.38
CA ILE A 62 -0.29 -8.66 3.07
C ILE A 62 -0.47 -9.26 1.69
N GLY A 63 0.55 -9.23 0.83
CA GLY A 63 0.44 -9.80 -0.52
C GLY A 63 1.76 -9.80 -1.27
N GLY A 64 1.77 -10.45 -2.42
CA GLY A 64 2.87 -10.39 -3.39
C GLY A 64 2.77 -9.14 -4.28
N ALA A 65 3.65 -9.08 -5.28
CA ALA A 65 3.59 -8.05 -6.32
C ALA A 65 2.27 -8.11 -7.11
N GLY A 66 1.77 -6.92 -7.47
CA GLY A 66 0.66 -6.72 -8.39
C GLY A 66 1.09 -5.78 -9.51
N HIS A 67 0.38 -5.83 -10.64
CA HIS A 67 0.58 -4.84 -11.71
C HIS A 67 0.19 -3.43 -11.22
N GLN A 68 -0.83 -3.36 -10.37
CA GLN A 68 -1.30 -2.14 -9.75
C GLN A 68 -2.00 -2.43 -8.42
N PHE A 69 -1.93 -1.49 -7.48
CA PHE A 69 -2.78 -1.48 -6.29
C PHE A 69 -3.62 -0.20 -6.23
N ALA A 70 -4.82 -0.30 -5.68
CA ALA A 70 -5.73 0.82 -5.46
C ALA A 70 -6.37 0.73 -4.07
N VAL A 71 -6.34 1.83 -3.32
CA VAL A 71 -6.99 1.94 -2.01
C VAL A 71 -8.34 2.61 -2.20
N ALA A 72 -9.40 1.96 -1.74
CA ALA A 72 -10.74 2.51 -1.62
C ALA A 72 -11.03 2.89 -0.15
N ALA A 73 -12.27 3.30 0.13
CA ALA A 73 -12.71 3.65 1.47
C ALA A 73 -12.46 2.58 2.55
N ASP A 74 -12.75 1.30 2.28
CA ASP A 74 -12.72 0.21 3.27
C ASP A 74 -11.70 -0.90 2.98
N ALA A 75 -11.13 -0.92 1.77
CA ALA A 75 -10.27 -2.02 1.33
C ALA A 75 -9.19 -1.57 0.35
N ILE A 76 -8.19 -2.43 0.18
CA ILE A 76 -7.21 -2.36 -0.90
C ILE A 76 -7.49 -3.46 -1.92
N TYR A 77 -7.35 -3.09 -3.20
CA TYR A 77 -7.50 -3.97 -4.34
C TYR A 77 -6.17 -4.08 -5.08
N GLY A 78 -5.92 -5.25 -5.66
CA GLY A 78 -4.73 -5.54 -6.46
C GLY A 78 -5.12 -6.09 -7.83
N LEU A 79 -4.53 -5.52 -8.87
CA LEU A 79 -4.52 -6.10 -10.20
C LEU A 79 -3.37 -7.10 -10.28
N SER A 80 -3.64 -8.33 -10.73
CA SER A 80 -2.62 -9.37 -10.87
C SER A 80 -1.46 -8.90 -11.76
N PRO A 81 -0.24 -9.46 -11.61
CA PRO A 81 0.90 -9.09 -12.46
C PRO A 81 0.63 -9.21 -13.97
N THR A 82 -0.25 -10.14 -14.36
CA THR A 82 -0.68 -10.42 -15.73
C THR A 82 -1.93 -9.64 -16.17
N SER A 83 -2.50 -8.81 -15.31
CA SER A 83 -3.69 -7.98 -15.57
C SER A 83 -4.96 -8.77 -15.95
N ASP A 84 -5.00 -10.06 -15.62
CA ASP A 84 -6.10 -10.99 -15.91
C ASP A 84 -7.16 -11.05 -14.80
N ALA A 85 -6.87 -10.53 -13.61
CA ALA A 85 -7.73 -10.63 -12.45
C ALA A 85 -7.54 -9.47 -11.47
N VAL A 86 -8.65 -9.01 -10.90
CA VAL A 86 -8.69 -8.05 -9.80
C VAL A 86 -9.02 -8.80 -8.52
N PHE A 87 -8.29 -8.51 -7.45
CA PHE A 87 -8.46 -9.13 -6.14
C PHE A 87 -8.74 -8.08 -5.06
N LYS A 88 -9.57 -8.42 -4.07
CA LYS A 88 -9.78 -7.67 -2.82
C LYS A 88 -9.01 -8.36 -1.70
N TRP A 89 -8.25 -7.60 -0.91
CA TRP A 89 -7.62 -8.14 0.29
C TRP A 89 -8.68 -8.48 1.34
N SER A 90 -8.52 -9.60 2.04
CA SER A 90 -9.49 -10.07 3.05
C SER A 90 -9.53 -9.20 4.31
N GLY A 91 -8.51 -8.35 4.52
CA GLY A 91 -8.30 -7.61 5.76
C GLY A 91 -7.41 -8.33 6.77
N ASN A 92 -7.00 -9.57 6.50
CA ASN A 92 -6.17 -10.36 7.41
C ASN A 92 -5.11 -11.19 6.67
N GLY A 93 -3.88 -11.21 7.22
CA GLY A 93 -2.75 -11.95 6.69
C GLY A 93 -2.52 -11.68 5.20
N THR A 94 -2.26 -12.73 4.45
CA THR A 94 -1.96 -12.67 3.00
C THR A 94 -3.08 -13.20 2.11
N THR A 95 -4.32 -13.21 2.61
CA THR A 95 -5.46 -13.76 1.87
C THR A 95 -6.12 -12.72 0.97
N TRP A 96 -6.39 -13.09 -0.28
CA TRP A 96 -7.04 -12.26 -1.29
C TRP A 96 -8.15 -13.04 -1.98
N HIS A 97 -9.23 -12.35 -2.33
CA HIS A 97 -10.37 -12.93 -3.04
C HIS A 97 -10.52 -12.28 -4.40
N LYS A 98 -10.66 -13.09 -5.46
CA LYS A 98 -10.90 -12.59 -6.82
C LYS A 98 -12.27 -11.91 -6.86
N VAL A 99 -12.33 -10.71 -7.44
CA VAL A 99 -13.56 -9.93 -7.60
C VAL A 99 -13.89 -9.62 -9.05
N GLY A 100 -12.99 -9.86 -10.00
CA GLY A 100 -13.25 -9.63 -11.42
C GLY A 100 -12.01 -9.76 -12.30
N GLY A 101 -12.06 -9.15 -13.48
CA GLY A 101 -10.99 -9.12 -14.50
C GLY A 101 -11.45 -9.68 -15.86
N PRO A 102 -10.69 -9.44 -16.94
CA PRO A 102 -9.43 -8.69 -17.01
C PRO A 102 -9.62 -7.17 -16.88
N ALA A 103 -8.55 -6.45 -16.54
CA ALA A 103 -8.54 -4.98 -16.50
C ALA A 103 -7.13 -4.46 -16.80
N SER A 104 -7.00 -3.36 -17.54
CA SER A 104 -5.70 -2.71 -17.77
C SER A 104 -5.30 -1.73 -16.65
N PHE A 105 -6.26 -1.28 -15.84
CA PHE A 105 -6.06 -0.30 -14.77
C PHE A 105 -7.20 -0.40 -13.74
N ILE A 106 -6.89 -0.07 -12.48
CA ILE A 106 -7.89 0.05 -11.39
C ILE A 106 -7.71 1.35 -10.60
N ALA A 107 -8.80 1.91 -10.08
CA ALA A 107 -8.76 3.06 -9.18
C ALA A 107 -9.81 2.93 -8.07
N GLY A 108 -9.45 3.42 -6.88
CA GLY A 108 -10.35 3.56 -5.75
C GLY A 108 -10.85 5.00 -5.61
N ARG A 109 -11.95 5.19 -4.88
CA ARG A 109 -12.49 6.48 -4.47
C ARG A 109 -12.55 6.56 -2.96
#